data_AF-A0ABC8L0F1-F1
#
_entry.id   AF-A0ABC8L0F1-F1
#
_cell.length_a   1.000
_cell.length_b   1.000
_cell.length_c   1.000
_cell.angle_alpha   90.00
_cell.angle_beta   90.00
_cell.angle_gamma   90.00
#
_symmetry.space_group_name_H-M   'P 1'
#
loop_
_entity.id
_entity.type
_entity.pdbx_description
1 polymer ?
#
loop_
_entity_poly.entity_id
_entity_poly.type
_entity_poly.pdbx_seq_one_letter_code
_entity_poly.pdbx_strand_id
1 'polypeptide(L)'
;MAEINKDEVDIVIGALETFLRSGVPCAASCGLWLNLADLDAPTQALKTEQRNTSYVDAVITVPLKAMLPVSGINIAFNRELVGPALVPALRLGGEGKVRWETLEDVWCGMCLKLISDHLGYGVKPGLPYVWRNERRDAVESLRKKWEGVDLMEKSVPFFESLKLSESALKVEDCVIEIAKAVKEQ
;
A
#
# COMPACT_ATOMS: atom_id res chain seq x y z
N MET A 1 -13.40 -19.28 11.40
CA MET A 1 -14.09 -18.01 11.65
C MET A 1 -13.16 -17.19 12.52
N ALA A 2 -12.65 -16.06 12.03
CA ALA A 2 -11.88 -15.15 12.88
C ALA A 2 -12.89 -14.19 13.53
N GLU A 3 -13.08 -14.31 14.84
CA GLU A 3 -13.80 -13.30 15.61
C GLU A 3 -12.90 -12.08 15.73
N ILE A 4 -13.34 -10.97 15.13
CA ILE A 4 -12.74 -9.66 15.34
C ILE A 4 -13.40 -9.10 16.61
N ASN A 5 -12.67 -9.15 17.72
CA ASN A 5 -13.07 -8.53 18.97
C ASN A 5 -13.10 -7.00 18.76
N LYS A 6 -14.31 -6.42 18.75
CA LYS A 6 -14.54 -5.00 18.42
C LYS A 6 -13.96 -4.05 19.47
N ASP A 7 -13.66 -4.56 20.66
CA ASP A 7 -13.14 -3.79 21.79
C ASP A 7 -11.61 -3.90 21.94
N GLU A 8 -10.94 -4.61 21.03
CA GLU A 8 -9.48 -4.85 21.02
C GLU A 8 -8.81 -4.51 19.67
N VAL A 9 -9.45 -3.70 18.82
CA VAL A 9 -8.72 -2.97 17.77
C VAL A 9 -8.11 -1.70 18.37
N ASP A 10 -7.40 -1.88 19.48
CA ASP A 10 -6.23 -1.07 19.70
C ASP A 10 -5.33 -1.39 18.53
N ILE A 11 -5.29 -0.49 17.54
CA ILE A 11 -4.09 -0.33 16.72
C ILE A 11 -2.97 -0.46 17.74
N VAL A 12 -2.15 -1.51 17.65
CA VAL A 12 -1.05 -1.72 18.59
C VAL A 12 -0.08 -0.55 18.37
N ILE A 13 -0.38 0.57 19.02
CA ILE A 13 0.55 1.55 19.54
C ILE A 13 1.11 0.89 20.81
N GLY A 14 1.58 -0.34 20.67
CA GLY A 14 2.35 -1.04 21.67
C GLY A 14 3.68 -0.32 21.72
N ALA A 15 3.98 0.23 22.89
CA ALA A 15 5.19 0.96 23.18
C ALA A 15 6.44 0.17 22.74
N LEU A 16 6.97 0.54 21.58
CA LEU A 16 8.40 0.76 21.40
C LEU A 16 8.56 2.28 21.33
N GLU A 17 8.47 2.91 22.50
CA GLU A 17 9.12 4.18 22.72
C GLU A 17 10.56 4.02 22.23
N THR A 18 10.99 4.88 21.30
CA THR A 18 12.28 4.84 20.61
C THR A 18 12.35 3.80 19.47
N PHE A 19 12.00 4.19 18.24
CA PHE A 19 12.91 4.23 17.09
C PHE A 19 12.16 4.71 15.82
N LEU A 20 12.58 5.88 15.32
CA LEU A 20 12.55 6.34 13.91
C LEU A 20 11.30 7.02 13.31
N ARG A 21 10.52 7.72 14.15
CA ARG A 21 10.03 9.11 14.02
C ARG A 21 8.99 9.34 15.13
N SER A 22 9.47 9.71 16.31
CA SER A 22 8.61 10.41 17.28
C SER A 22 8.22 11.75 16.66
N GLY A 23 6.92 12.08 16.65
CA GLY A 23 6.44 13.44 16.33
C GLY A 23 5.61 13.63 15.06
N VAL A 24 5.33 12.60 14.25
CA VAL A 24 4.39 12.72 13.11
C VAL A 24 3.17 11.81 13.28
N PRO A 25 1.95 12.29 12.97
CA PRO A 25 0.75 11.46 12.99
C PRO A 25 0.88 10.25 12.04
N CYS A 26 0.56 9.05 12.54
CA CYS A 26 0.54 7.85 11.71
C CYS A 26 -0.77 7.79 10.92
N ALA A 27 -0.69 8.00 9.61
CA ALA A 27 -1.83 7.98 8.71
C ALA A 27 -2.26 6.55 8.36
N ALA A 28 -1.31 5.64 8.15
CA ALA A 28 -1.60 4.25 7.83
C ALA A 28 -0.52 3.29 8.32
N SER A 29 -0.93 2.05 8.55
CA SER A 29 -0.07 0.91 8.82
C SER A 29 -0.40 -0.21 7.86
N CYS A 30 0.60 -0.78 7.17
CA CYS A 30 0.43 -1.98 6.37
C CYS A 30 1.09 -3.17 7.06
N GLY A 31 0.37 -4.28 7.15
CA GLY A 31 0.86 -5.48 7.77
C GLY A 31 1.82 -6.27 6.88
N LEU A 32 2.43 -7.30 7.45
CA LEU A 32 3.30 -8.22 6.72
C LEU A 32 2.67 -9.61 6.61
N TRP A 33 2.97 -10.28 5.51
CA TRP A 33 2.52 -11.65 5.26
C TRP A 33 3.55 -12.65 5.74
N LEU A 34 3.14 -13.53 6.66
CA LEU A 34 3.91 -14.68 7.07
C LEU A 34 3.57 -15.89 6.20
N ASN A 35 4.48 -16.87 6.20
CA ASN A 35 4.50 -18.04 5.32
C ASN A 35 4.67 -17.64 3.86
N LEU A 36 3.61 -17.22 3.17
CA LEU A 36 3.69 -16.84 1.76
C LEU A 36 3.84 -15.32 1.65
N ALA A 37 5.07 -14.88 1.34
CA ALA A 37 5.36 -13.48 1.09
C ALA A 37 4.54 -12.96 -0.09
N ASP A 38 4.17 -11.67 -0.01
CA ASP A 38 3.43 -10.99 -1.06
C ASP A 38 4.41 -10.44 -2.10
N LEU A 39 4.81 -11.33 -3.00
CA LEU A 39 5.77 -11.06 -4.07
C LEU A 39 5.02 -10.82 -5.38
N ASP A 40 5.64 -10.04 -6.27
CA ASP A 40 5.20 -9.95 -7.65
C ASP A 40 5.17 -11.34 -8.31
N ALA A 41 4.29 -11.51 -9.29
CA ALA A 41 4.07 -12.82 -9.91
C ALA A 41 5.34 -13.44 -10.54
N PRO A 42 6.24 -12.67 -11.20
CA PRO A 42 7.54 -13.17 -11.65
C PRO A 42 8.40 -13.71 -10.50
N THR A 43 8.61 -12.91 -9.44
CA THR A 43 9.42 -13.33 -8.29
C THR A 43 8.80 -14.54 -7.59
N GLN A 44 7.47 -14.58 -7.46
CA GLN A 44 6.76 -15.71 -6.87
C GLN A 44 6.94 -17.00 -7.70
N ALA A 45 6.96 -16.90 -9.03
CA ALA A 45 7.21 -18.02 -9.92
C ALA A 45 8.66 -18.54 -9.84
N LEU A 46 9.63 -17.66 -9.54
CA LEU A 46 11.04 -18.03 -9.38
C LEU A 46 11.37 -18.54 -7.97
N LYS A 47 10.66 -18.05 -6.95
CA LYS A 47 10.93 -18.33 -5.54
C LYS A 47 9.81 -19.14 -4.90
N THR A 48 9.44 -20.23 -5.56
CA THR A 48 8.30 -21.07 -5.16
C THR A 48 8.47 -21.70 -3.79
N GLU A 49 9.67 -21.86 -3.23
CA GLU A 49 9.81 -22.42 -1.88
C GLU A 49 10.10 -21.40 -0.78
N GLN A 50 10.30 -20.12 -1.14
CA GLN A 50 10.58 -19.09 -0.15
C GLN A 50 9.39 -18.92 0.80
N ARG A 51 9.66 -19.00 2.10
CA ARG A 51 8.70 -18.67 3.15
C ARG A 51 9.19 -17.49 3.98
N ASN A 52 8.26 -16.62 4.38
CA ASN A 52 8.53 -15.59 5.36
C ASN A 52 8.17 -16.09 6.77
N THR A 53 9.18 -16.41 7.57
CA THR A 53 9.01 -16.89 8.95
C THR A 53 9.55 -15.91 9.98
N SER A 54 10.05 -14.76 9.55
CA SER A 54 10.72 -13.80 10.41
C SER A 54 9.78 -12.69 10.83
N TYR A 55 9.84 -12.35 12.11
CA TYR A 55 9.27 -11.13 12.65
C TYR A 55 10.27 -9.98 12.49
N VAL A 56 9.79 -8.75 12.42
CA VAL A 56 10.64 -7.55 12.39
C VAL A 56 10.97 -7.18 13.82
N ASP A 57 12.22 -6.79 14.05
CA ASP A 57 12.68 -6.35 15.37
C ASP A 57 12.15 -4.93 15.71
N ALA A 58 11.83 -4.13 14.68
CA ALA A 58 11.30 -2.79 14.85
C ALA A 58 10.40 -2.38 13.67
N VAL A 59 9.40 -1.55 13.97
CA VAL A 59 8.54 -0.88 12.97
C VAL A 59 8.93 0.59 12.88
N ILE A 60 9.30 1.02 11.68
CA ILE A 60 9.76 2.39 11.41
C ILE A 60 8.85 3.08 10.38
N THR A 61 8.81 4.40 10.41
CA THR A 61 8.11 5.17 9.38
C THR A 61 8.87 5.04 8.05
N VAL A 62 8.15 4.74 6.97
CA VAL A 62 8.73 4.69 5.62
C VAL A 62 9.36 6.04 5.27
N PRO A 63 10.60 6.08 4.74
CA PRO A 63 11.26 7.34 4.38
C PRO A 63 10.44 8.19 3.39
N LEU A 64 10.62 9.51 3.46
CA LEU A 64 10.05 10.45 2.50
C LEU A 64 10.45 10.06 1.07
N LYS A 65 9.51 10.13 0.13
CA LYS A 65 9.66 9.81 -1.29
C LYS A 65 9.97 8.35 -1.62
N ALA A 66 10.08 7.47 -0.61
CA ALA A 66 10.13 6.04 -0.87
C ALA A 66 8.75 5.55 -1.30
N MET A 67 8.74 4.69 -2.32
CA MET A 67 7.53 4.04 -2.82
C MET A 67 7.01 3.04 -1.77
N LEU A 68 5.69 2.96 -1.61
CA LEU A 68 5.06 2.01 -0.71
C LEU A 68 3.84 1.38 -1.39
N PRO A 69 4.00 0.25 -2.10
CA PRO A 69 2.87 -0.56 -2.47
C PRO A 69 2.20 -1.10 -1.20
N VAL A 70 0.87 -1.03 -1.15
CA VAL A 70 0.08 -1.52 -0.01
C VAL A 70 -0.89 -2.58 -0.49
N SER A 71 -1.22 -3.53 0.38
CA SER A 71 -2.28 -4.50 0.14
C SER A 71 -3.60 -3.99 0.72
N GLY A 72 -4.68 -4.00 -0.05
CA GLY A 72 -6.00 -3.50 0.39
C GLY A 72 -6.66 -4.37 1.46
N ILE A 73 -6.17 -5.59 1.67
CA ILE A 73 -6.66 -6.53 2.69
C ILE A 73 -5.81 -6.53 3.97
N ASN A 74 -4.62 -5.91 3.95
CA ASN A 74 -3.68 -5.88 5.08
C ASN A 74 -3.20 -4.45 5.35
N ILE A 75 -4.17 -3.55 5.54
CA ILE A 75 -3.96 -2.14 5.86
C ILE A 75 -4.90 -1.71 6.98
N ALA A 76 -4.37 -0.94 7.92
CA ALA A 76 -5.13 -0.12 8.86
C ALA A 76 -4.81 1.35 8.57
N PHE A 77 -5.79 2.25 8.73
CA PHE A 77 -5.60 3.67 8.43
C PHE A 77 -6.43 4.56 9.33
N ASN A 78 -5.94 5.78 9.53
CA ASN A 78 -6.70 6.85 10.16
C ASN A 78 -7.58 7.54 9.10
N ARG A 79 -8.89 7.30 9.20
CA ARG A 79 -9.89 7.84 8.26
C ARG A 79 -9.87 9.37 8.20
N GLU A 80 -9.58 10.06 9.29
CA GLU A 80 -9.55 11.53 9.33
C GLU A 80 -8.33 12.09 8.62
N LEU A 81 -7.19 11.37 8.68
CA LEU A 81 -5.94 11.81 8.07
C LEU A 81 -5.83 11.46 6.59
N VAL A 82 -6.38 10.32 6.16
CA VAL A 82 -6.16 9.80 4.79
C VAL A 82 -7.36 9.09 4.18
N GLY A 83 -8.54 9.14 4.80
CA GLY A 83 -9.74 8.49 4.27
C GLY A 83 -10.03 8.79 2.80
N PRO A 84 -9.99 10.07 2.36
CA PRO A 84 -10.20 10.41 0.95
C PRO A 84 -9.11 9.90 -0.02
N ALA A 85 -7.92 9.54 0.48
CA ALA A 85 -6.84 8.99 -0.35
C ALA A 85 -7.02 7.49 -0.66
N LEU A 86 -7.87 6.79 0.09
CA LEU A 86 -8.13 5.35 -0.09
C LEU A 86 -9.29 5.12 -1.05
N VAL A 87 -9.18 5.69 -2.25
CA VAL A 87 -10.17 5.55 -3.31
C VAL A 87 -9.76 4.46 -4.30
N PRO A 88 -10.61 3.46 -4.58
CA PRO A 88 -10.42 2.57 -5.72
C PRO A 88 -10.53 3.39 -7.00
N ALA A 89 -9.40 3.70 -7.63
CA ALA A 89 -9.32 4.70 -8.71
C ALA A 89 -8.63 4.19 -9.98
N LEU A 90 -8.10 2.96 -9.98
CA LEU A 90 -7.43 2.38 -11.13
C LEU A 90 -8.28 1.24 -11.72
N ARG A 91 -8.71 1.42 -12.97
CA ARG A 91 -9.43 0.40 -13.73
C ARG A 91 -8.69 0.11 -15.04
N LEU A 92 -8.33 -1.15 -15.25
CA LEU A 92 -7.75 -1.60 -16.52
C LEU A 92 -8.83 -1.62 -17.63
N GLY A 93 -8.43 -1.26 -18.85
CA GLY A 93 -9.32 -1.24 -20.01
C GLY A 93 -9.76 -2.65 -20.42
N GLY A 94 -11.02 -2.81 -20.88
CA GLY A 94 -11.56 -4.11 -21.29
C GLY A 94 -12.15 -4.95 -20.15
N GLU A 95 -11.94 -4.53 -18.90
CA GLU A 95 -12.34 -5.27 -17.72
C GLU A 95 -13.58 -4.61 -17.05
N GLY A 96 -14.68 -5.36 -17.02
CA GLY A 96 -16.00 -4.92 -16.51
C GLY A 96 -16.11 -4.79 -14.99
N LYS A 97 -15.08 -5.21 -14.23
CA LYS A 97 -15.06 -5.18 -12.76
C LYS A 97 -13.95 -4.25 -12.29
N VAL A 98 -14.25 -3.39 -11.32
CA VAL A 98 -13.32 -2.43 -10.72
C VAL A 98 -12.17 -3.14 -10.00
N ARG A 99 -12.43 -4.32 -9.43
CA ARG A 99 -11.42 -5.10 -8.69
C ARG A 99 -10.65 -6.05 -9.59
N TRP A 100 -9.54 -5.59 -10.14
CA TRP A 100 -8.46 -6.50 -10.58
C TRP A 100 -7.35 -6.50 -9.54
N GLU A 101 -7.25 -7.65 -8.89
CA GLU A 101 -6.52 -7.87 -7.66
C GLU A 101 -5.02 -7.64 -7.85
N THR A 102 -4.43 -6.85 -6.94
CA THR A 102 -3.02 -6.41 -6.78
C THR A 102 -2.71 -5.01 -7.29
N LEU A 103 -3.05 -4.65 -8.53
CA LEU A 103 -2.54 -3.39 -9.11
C LEU A 103 -3.25 -2.15 -8.55
N GLU A 104 -4.56 -2.24 -8.36
CA GLU A 104 -5.35 -1.17 -7.74
C GLU A 104 -4.84 -0.86 -6.33
N ASP A 105 -4.57 -1.89 -5.52
CA ASP A 105 -4.04 -1.73 -4.17
C ASP A 105 -2.64 -1.10 -4.18
N VAL A 106 -1.79 -1.50 -5.13
CA VAL A 106 -0.46 -0.90 -5.33
C VAL A 106 -0.59 0.58 -5.68
N TRP A 107 -1.44 0.92 -6.65
CA TRP A 107 -1.70 2.30 -7.04
C TRP A 107 -2.25 3.14 -5.87
N CYS A 108 -3.22 2.59 -5.12
CA CYS A 108 -3.77 3.25 -3.94
C CYS A 108 -2.69 3.47 -2.87
N GLY A 109 -1.82 2.48 -2.63
CA GLY A 109 -0.66 2.60 -1.75
C GLY A 109 0.29 3.71 -2.19
N MET A 110 0.50 3.85 -3.50
CA MET A 110 1.33 4.91 -4.06
C MET A 110 0.73 6.30 -3.86
N CYS A 111 -0.56 6.48 -4.15
CA CYS A 111 -1.29 7.72 -3.87
C CYS A 111 -1.26 8.07 -2.38
N LEU A 112 -1.57 7.09 -1.53
CA LEU A 112 -1.56 7.24 -0.07
C LEU A 112 -0.19 7.73 0.41
N LYS A 113 0.89 7.12 -0.09
CA LYS A 113 2.25 7.46 0.30
C LYS A 113 2.65 8.87 -0.13
N LEU A 114 2.35 9.23 -1.38
CA LEU A 114 2.62 10.57 -1.90
C LEU A 114 1.89 11.66 -1.09
N ILE A 115 0.60 11.45 -0.81
CA ILE A 115 -0.21 12.39 -0.03
C ILE A 115 0.28 12.47 1.42
N SER A 116 0.60 11.33 2.03
CA SER A 116 1.13 11.28 3.39
C SER A 116 2.44 12.04 3.50
N ASP A 117 3.34 11.89 2.53
CA ASP A 117 4.60 12.63 2.51
C ASP A 117 4.40 14.13 2.37
N HIS A 118 3.48 14.54 1.48
CA HIS A 118 3.16 15.94 1.23
C HIS A 118 2.57 16.62 2.47
N LEU A 119 1.68 15.94 3.19
CA LEU A 119 1.02 16.45 4.40
C LEU A 119 1.83 16.20 5.69
N GLY A 120 3.00 15.58 5.59
CA GLY A 120 3.88 15.31 6.73
C GLY A 120 3.41 14.17 7.66
N TYR A 121 2.57 13.27 7.17
CA TYR A 121 2.11 12.08 7.89
C TYR A 121 3.09 10.91 7.74
N GLY A 122 3.07 10.03 8.75
CA GLY A 122 3.82 8.77 8.73
C GLY A 122 3.00 7.62 8.17
N VAL A 123 3.65 6.74 7.40
CA VAL A 123 3.12 5.41 7.06
C VAL A 123 4.11 4.37 7.56
N LYS A 124 3.62 3.27 8.14
CA LYS A 124 4.44 2.25 8.79
C LYS A 124 4.16 0.85 8.23
N PRO A 125 5.16 0.09 7.77
CA PRO A 125 5.01 -1.32 7.45
C PRO A 125 5.46 -2.18 8.63
N GLY A 126 4.86 -3.35 8.81
CA GLY A 126 5.41 -4.36 9.72
C GLY A 126 4.36 -5.12 10.51
N LEU A 127 3.30 -4.43 10.93
CA LEU A 127 2.26 -4.97 11.81
C LEU A 127 0.86 -4.56 11.32
N PRO A 128 -0.16 -5.43 11.47
CA PRO A 128 -0.10 -6.78 12.04
C PRO A 128 0.51 -7.83 11.08
N TYR A 129 0.84 -9.01 11.60
CA TYR A 129 1.20 -10.16 10.78
C TYR A 129 -0.03 -10.97 10.40
N VAL A 130 -0.14 -11.32 9.12
CA VAL A 130 -1.19 -12.21 8.64
C VAL A 130 -0.56 -13.46 8.05
N TRP A 131 -0.95 -14.63 8.59
CA TRP A 131 -0.49 -15.92 8.09
C TRP A 131 -1.28 -16.33 6.85
N ARG A 132 -0.58 -16.54 5.73
CA ARG A 132 -1.21 -16.88 4.45
C ARG A 132 -0.95 -18.34 4.08
N ASN A 133 -2.02 -19.09 3.84
CA ASN A 133 -1.96 -20.50 3.43
C ASN A 133 -2.20 -20.72 1.95
N GLU A 134 -2.90 -19.79 1.28
CA GLU A 134 -3.32 -19.97 -0.11
C GLU A 134 -2.26 -19.46 -1.09
N ARG A 135 -1.92 -20.33 -2.04
CA ARG A 135 -1.18 -20.00 -3.25
C ARG A 135 -2.15 -19.88 -4.42
N ARG A 136 -2.12 -18.72 -5.08
CA ARG A 136 -2.60 -18.62 -6.46
C ARG A 136 -1.55 -19.22 -7.40
N ASP A 137 -2.00 -19.83 -8.49
CA ASP A 137 -1.12 -20.31 -9.55
C ASP A 137 -0.37 -19.10 -10.13
N ALA A 138 0.96 -19.11 -10.02
CA ALA A 138 1.81 -18.00 -10.43
C ALA A 138 1.81 -17.78 -11.94
N VAL A 139 1.72 -18.85 -12.75
CA VAL A 139 1.77 -18.79 -14.22
C VAL A 139 0.44 -18.31 -14.77
N GLU A 140 -0.67 -18.80 -14.22
CA GLU A 140 -2.00 -18.29 -14.57
C GLU A 140 -2.18 -16.84 -14.11
N SER A 141 -1.65 -16.49 -12.92
CA SER A 141 -1.64 -15.11 -12.43
C SER A 141 -0.79 -14.19 -13.31
N LEU A 142 0.39 -14.64 -13.76
CA LEU A 142 1.27 -13.88 -14.66
C LEU A 142 0.57 -13.52 -15.98
N ARG A 143 -0.08 -14.49 -16.62
CA ARG A 143 -0.80 -14.26 -17.89
C ARG A 143 -1.94 -13.27 -17.73
N LYS A 144 -2.66 -13.31 -16.60
CA LYS A 144 -3.73 -12.37 -16.29
C LYS A 144 -3.23 -10.99 -15.87
N LYS A 145 -2.00 -10.87 -15.36
CA LYS A 145 -1.46 -9.65 -14.77
C LYS A 145 -0.38 -8.96 -15.61
N TRP A 146 -0.06 -9.46 -16.80
CA TRP A 146 1.00 -8.89 -17.64
C TRP A 146 0.77 -7.42 -17.97
N GLU A 147 -0.47 -7.04 -18.29
CA GLU A 147 -0.84 -5.63 -18.53
C GLU A 147 -0.61 -4.76 -17.28
N GLY A 148 -0.83 -5.33 -16.09
CA GLY A 148 -0.55 -4.63 -14.84
C GLY A 148 0.93 -4.43 -14.57
N VAL A 149 1.78 -5.38 -14.97
CA VAL A 149 3.24 -5.23 -14.89
C VAL A 149 3.73 -4.12 -15.83
N ASP A 150 3.27 -4.10 -17.08
CA ASP A 150 3.60 -3.02 -18.03
C ASP A 150 3.10 -1.66 -17.54
N LEU A 151 1.93 -1.62 -16.90
CA LEU A 151 1.41 -0.38 -16.32
C LEU A 151 2.25 0.09 -15.12
N MET A 152 2.80 -0.82 -14.31
CA MET A 152 3.70 -0.45 -13.21
C MET A 152 4.98 0.21 -13.70
N GLU A 153 5.57 -0.27 -14.78
CA GLU A 153 6.76 0.33 -15.41
C GLU A 153 6.53 1.81 -15.79
N LYS A 154 5.29 2.16 -16.15
CA LYS A 154 4.88 3.56 -16.45
C LYS A 154 4.47 4.33 -15.20
N SER A 155 3.85 3.65 -14.23
CA SER A 155 3.35 4.28 -13.01
C SER A 155 4.46 4.73 -12.07
N VAL A 156 5.56 3.95 -11.97
CA VAL A 156 6.67 4.29 -11.08
C VAL A 156 7.29 5.66 -11.44
N PRO A 157 7.71 5.92 -12.70
CA PRO A 157 8.24 7.23 -13.08
C PRO A 157 7.24 8.39 -12.91
N PHE A 158 5.94 8.12 -13.09
CA PHE A 158 4.89 9.10 -12.82
C PHE A 158 4.90 9.55 -11.35
N PHE A 159 4.86 8.61 -10.41
CA PHE A 159 4.88 8.95 -8.98
C PHE A 159 6.21 9.56 -8.52
N GLU A 160 7.34 9.14 -9.10
CA GLU A 160 8.64 9.73 -8.78
C GLU A 160 8.77 11.20 -9.25
N SER A 161 8.12 11.55 -10.36
CA SER A 161 8.16 12.90 -10.93
C SER A 161 7.07 13.83 -10.39
N LEU A 162 5.95 13.27 -9.93
CA LEU A 162 4.80 14.03 -9.45
C LEU A 162 5.15 14.85 -8.20
N LYS A 163 4.81 16.14 -8.22
CA LYS A 163 4.93 17.05 -7.08
C LYS A 163 3.60 17.75 -6.90
N LEU A 164 3.03 17.61 -5.70
CA LEU A 164 1.82 18.32 -5.31
C LEU A 164 2.15 19.77 -4.98
N SER A 165 1.19 20.66 -5.19
CA SER A 165 1.34 22.07 -4.86
C SER A 165 1.44 22.27 -3.35
N GLU A 166 2.28 23.20 -2.91
CA GLU A 166 2.34 23.62 -1.50
C GLU A 166 0.99 24.20 -1.00
N SER A 167 0.12 24.61 -1.93
CA SER A 167 -1.25 25.05 -1.61
C SER A 167 -2.23 23.92 -1.30
N ALA A 168 -1.90 22.67 -1.61
CA ALA A 168 -2.72 21.51 -1.29
C ALA A 168 -2.52 21.14 0.18
N LEU A 169 -3.39 21.63 1.05
CA LEU A 169 -3.28 21.47 2.52
C LEU A 169 -4.17 20.36 3.07
N LYS A 170 -5.12 19.86 2.27
CA LYS A 170 -6.02 18.75 2.64
C LYS A 170 -5.83 17.55 1.72
N VAL A 171 -6.25 16.39 2.21
CA VAL A 171 -6.20 15.13 1.45
C VAL A 171 -6.99 15.24 0.16
N GLU A 172 -8.17 15.85 0.21
CA GLU A 172 -9.05 16.04 -0.93
C GLU A 172 -8.41 16.90 -2.02
N ASP A 173 -7.71 17.97 -1.63
CA ASP A 173 -6.97 18.84 -2.56
C ASP A 173 -5.89 18.03 -3.28
N CYS A 174 -5.13 17.23 -2.52
CA CYS A 174 -4.09 16.36 -3.06
C CYS A 174 -4.66 15.32 -4.04
N VAL A 175 -5.78 14.67 -3.69
CA VAL A 175 -6.44 13.69 -4.56
C VAL A 175 -6.89 14.33 -5.87
N ILE A 176 -7.45 15.56 -5.81
CA ILE A 176 -7.86 16.31 -7.01
C ILE A 176 -6.64 16.64 -7.88
N GLU A 177 -5.53 17.06 -7.29
CA GLU A 177 -4.29 17.34 -8.04
C GLU A 177 -3.72 16.09 -8.71
N ILE A 178 -3.67 14.95 -8.01
CA ILE A 178 -3.26 13.67 -8.60
C ILE A 178 -4.18 13.32 -9.77
N ALA A 179 -5.50 13.42 -9.59
CA ALA A 179 -6.47 13.10 -10.63
C ALA A 179 -6.30 13.97 -11.89
N LYS A 180 -5.97 15.26 -11.71
CA LYS A 180 -5.64 16.16 -12.83
C LYS A 180 -4.36 15.72 -13.54
N ALA A 181 -3.30 15.43 -12.79
CA ALA A 181 -2.02 15.00 -13.35
C ALA A 181 -2.14 13.68 -14.12
N VAL A 182 -2.94 12.73 -13.63
CA VAL A 182 -3.23 11.47 -14.34
C VAL A 182 -3.97 11.72 -15.65
N LYS A 183 -4.87 12.70 -15.71
CA LYS A 183 -5.65 13.02 -16.92
C LYS A 183 -4.80 13.66 -18.03
N GLU A 184 -3.65 14.24 -17.66
CA GLU A 184 -2.73 14.89 -18.59
C GLU A 184 -1.72 13.91 -19.22
N GLN A 185 -1.71 12.64 -18.79
CA GLN A 185 -0.94 11.55 -19.40
C GLN A 185 -1.70 10.87 -20.53
#